data_AF-A0A1M5HAZ7-F1
#
_entry.id   AF-A0A1M5HAZ7-F1
#
_cell.length_a   1.000
_cell.length_b   1.000
_cell.length_c   1.000
_cell.angle_alpha   90.00
_cell.angle_beta   90.00
_cell.angle_gamma   90.00
#
_symmetry.space_group_name_H-M   'P 1'
#
loop_
_entity.id
_entity.type
_entity.pdbx_description
1 polymer ?
#
loop_
_entity_poly.entity_id
_entity_poly.type
_entity_poly.pdbx_seq_one_letter_code
_entity_poly.pdbx_strand_id
1 'polypeptide(L)' 'MTDAVEKLISATRALLDYMEEEFVFDKMGDAGCGGVDPYRSETFDNLIRAARAALKDVDGASS' A
#
# COMPACT_ATOMS: atom_id res chain seq x y z
N MET A 1 16.89 -9.40 -12.66
CA MET A 1 16.16 -8.99 -11.44
C MET A 1 15.94 -10.26 -10.63
N THR A 2 16.00 -10.22 -9.30
CA THR A 2 15.67 -11.40 -8.49
C THR A 2 14.16 -11.47 -8.27
N ASP A 3 13.62 -12.67 -8.08
CA ASP A 3 12.18 -12.90 -7.82
C ASP A 3 11.65 -12.03 -6.66
N ALA A 4 12.48 -11.83 -5.62
CA ALA A 4 12.16 -10.96 -4.48
C ALA A 4 12.02 -9.49 -4.88
N VAL A 5 12.91 -8.98 -5.75
CA VAL A 5 12.84 -7.60 -6.25
C VAL A 5 11.65 -7.43 -7.20
N GLU A 6 11.34 -8.43 -8.02
CA GLU A 6 10.14 -8.42 -8.89
C GLU A 6 8.85 -8.39 -8.06
N LYS A 7 8.77 -9.20 -6.99
CA LYS A 7 7.65 -9.16 -6.04
C LYS A 7 7.51 -7.81 -5.36
N LEU A 8 8.61 -7.21 -4.91
CA LEU A 8 8.58 -5.89 -4.29
C LEU A 8 8.05 -4.83 -5.24
N ILE A 9 8.52 -4.83 -6.49
CA ILE A 9 8.07 -3.88 -7.52
C ILE A 9 6.57 -4.09 -7.80
N SER A 10 6.13 -5.33 -7.96
CA SER A 10 4.73 -5.65 -8.22
C SER A 10 3.82 -5.22 -7.06
N ALA A 11 4.17 -5.57 -5.82
CA ALA A 11 3.40 -5.18 -4.63
C ALA A 11 3.36 -3.67 -4.42
N THR A 12 4.47 -2.97 -4.71
CA THR A 12 4.55 -1.51 -4.61
C THR A 12 3.68 -0.84 -5.67
N ARG A 13 3.69 -1.33 -6.92
CA ARG A 13 2.81 -0.81 -7.98
C ARG A 13 1.35 -0.95 -7.60
N ALA A 14 0.92 -2.14 -7.18
CA ALA A 14 -0.47 -2.36 -6.78
C ALA A 14 -0.91 -1.46 -5.60
N LEU A 15 -0.01 -1.15 -4.67
CA LEU A 15 -0.27 -0.21 -3.59
C LEU A 15 -0.44 1.23 -4.10
N LEU A 16 0.44 1.67 -5.02
CA LEU A 16 0.37 3.01 -5.63
C LEU A 16 -0.90 3.16 -6.47
N ASP A 17 -1.21 2.18 -7.32
CA ASP A 17 -2.41 2.17 -8.15
C ASP A 17 -3.66 2.30 -7.28
N TYR A 18 -3.75 1.55 -6.18
CA TYR A 18 -4.87 1.66 -5.23
C TYR A 18 -4.96 3.06 -4.58
N MET A 19 -3.82 3.65 -4.21
CA MET A 19 -3.80 5.01 -3.62
C MET A 19 -4.26 6.07 -4.62
N GLU A 20 -3.93 5.91 -5.90
CA GLU A 20 -4.34 6.80 -6.98
C GLU A 20 -5.82 6.63 -7.33
N GLU A 21 -6.31 5.40 -7.48
CA GLU A 21 -7.70 5.13 -7.90
C GLU A 21 -8.72 5.45 -6.80
N GLU A 22 -8.42 5.13 -5.55
CA GLU A 22 -9.43 5.18 -4.48
C GLU A 22 -9.51 6.54 -3.80
N PHE A 23 -8.74 7.53 -4.27
CA PHE A 23 -8.70 8.89 -3.70
C PHE A 23 -8.61 8.84 -2.16
N VAL A 24 -7.83 7.88 -1.63
CA VAL A 24 -7.83 7.49 -0.19
C VAL A 24 -7.58 8.70 0.71
N PHE A 25 -6.85 9.69 0.20
CA PHE A 25 -6.49 10.91 0.92
C PHE A 25 -7.31 12.13 0.51
N ASP A 26 -8.03 12.10 -0.62
CA ASP A 26 -8.79 13.26 -1.13
C ASP A 26 -10.12 13.43 -0.39
N LYS A 27 -10.73 12.33 0.09
CA LYS A 27 -11.94 12.38 0.94
C LYS A 27 -11.74 13.05 2.30
N MET A 28 -10.50 13.25 2.75
CA MET A 28 -10.19 13.96 3.99
C MET A 28 -10.26 15.49 3.83
N GLY A 29 -10.14 16.02 2.60
CA GLY A 29 -10.28 17.45 2.33
C GLY A 29 -11.73 17.93 2.23
N ASP A 30 -12.64 17.04 1.83
CA ASP A 30 -14.06 17.35 1.57
C ASP A 30 -14.97 17.09 2.79
N ALA A 31 -14.45 16.38 3.80
CA ALA A 31 -15.09 16.24 5.10
C ALA A 31 -14.75 17.49 5.95
N GLY A 32 -15.71 18.40 6.08
CA GLY A 32 -15.59 19.57 6.95
C GLY A 32 -15.39 19.21 8.44
N CYS A 33 -15.75 20.13 9.36
CA CYS A 33 -15.53 20.02 10.82
C CYS A 33 -16.20 18.79 11.52
N GLY A 34 -16.79 17.85 10.78
CA GLY A 34 -17.23 16.56 11.28
C GLY A 34 -16.14 15.52 11.08
N GLY A 35 -15.55 15.03 12.17
CA GLY A 35 -14.43 14.10 12.15
C GLY A 35 -14.59 13.00 11.11
N VAL A 36 -13.60 12.90 10.22
CA VAL A 36 -13.50 11.82 9.24
C VAL A 36 -13.19 10.56 10.02
N ASP A 37 -14.07 9.56 9.97
CA ASP A 37 -13.69 8.20 10.34
C ASP A 37 -12.64 7.77 9.31
N PRO A 38 -11.36 7.56 9.69
CA PRO A 38 -10.35 7.08 8.76
C PRO A 38 -10.60 5.59 8.51
N TYR A 39 -11.71 5.28 7.85
CA TYR A 39 -12.02 3.93 7.43
C TYR A 39 -10.96 3.51 6.42
N ARG A 40 -10.03 2.70 6.92
CA ARG A 40 -9.01 2.06 6.11
C ARG A 40 -9.58 0.77 5.55
N SER A 41 -9.68 0.68 4.24
CA SER A 41 -10.23 -0.53 3.60
C SER A 41 -9.34 -1.75 3.89
N GLU A 42 -9.96 -2.93 4.02
CA GLU A 42 -9.24 -4.19 4.13
C GLU A 42 -8.29 -4.42 2.94
N THR A 43 -8.68 -3.94 1.75
CA THR A 43 -7.85 -3.96 0.54
C THR A 43 -6.55 -3.20 0.73
N PHE A 44 -6.61 -1.96 1.23
CA PHE A 44 -5.42 -1.16 1.50
C PHE A 44 -4.52 -1.81 2.55
N ASP A 45 -5.14 -2.37 3.60
CA ASP A 45 -4.42 -3.12 4.63
C ASP A 45 -3.65 -4.33 4.07
N ASN A 46 -4.28 -5.08 3.18
CA ASN A 46 -3.66 -6.23 2.52
C ASN A 46 -2.52 -5.82 1.58
N LEU A 47 -2.67 -4.72 0.85
CA LEU A 47 -1.61 -4.18 -0.01
C LEU A 47 -0.38 -3.75 0.79
N ILE A 48 -0.57 -3.09 1.94
CA ILE A 48 0.53 -2.72 2.86
C ILE A 48 1.24 -3.98 3.37
N ARG A 49 0.49 -5.01 3.78
CA ARG A 49 1.05 -6.28 4.26
C ARG A 49 1.86 -6.97 3.16
N ALA A 50 1.36 -7.01 1.93
CA ALA A 50 2.04 -7.59 0.79
C ALA A 50 3.35 -6.87 0.47
N ALA A 51 3.35 -5.53 0.43
CA ALA A 51 4.55 -4.75 0.21
C ALA A 51 5.60 -4.97 1.32
N ARG A 52 5.17 -5.03 2.59
CA ARG A 52 6.07 -5.32 3.73
C ARG A 52 6.66 -6.72 3.70
N ALA A 53 5.88 -7.72 3.27
CA ALA A 53 6.38 -9.08 3.12
C ALA A 53 7.44 -9.16 2.02
N ALA A 54 7.15 -8.58 0.85
CA ALA A 54 8.10 -8.54 -0.27
C ALA A 54 9.39 -7.78 0.08
N LEU A 55 9.30 -6.72 0.88
CA LEU A 55 10.49 -6.00 1.36
C LEU A 55 11.37 -6.88 2.26
N LYS A 56 10.76 -7.63 3.18
CA LYS A 56 11.49 -8.58 4.04
C LYS A 56 12.18 -9.67 3.23
N ASP A 57 11.56 -10.14 2.15
CA ASP A 57 12.17 -11.15 1.27
C ASP A 57 13.43 -10.59 0.58
N VAL A 58 13.43 -9.31 0.19
CA VAL A 58 14.61 -8.63 -0.36
C VAL A 58 15.70 -8.46 0.72
N ASP A 59 15.32 -8.02 1.92
CA ASP A 59 16.26 -7.84 3.05
C ASP A 59 16.87 -9.18 3.50
N GLY A 60 16.08 -10.26 3.51
CA GLY A 60 16.55 -11.61 3.84
C GLY A 60 17.40 -12.25 2.75
N ALA A 61 17.17 -11.92 1.47
CA ALA A 61 17.97 -12.40 0.35
C ALA A 61 19.32 -11.67 0.18
N SER A 62 19.52 -10.56 0.90
CA SER A 62 20.77 -9.78 0.92
C SER A 62 21.68 -10.11 2.12
N SER A 63 21.32 -11.13 2.91
CA SER A 63 22.10 -11.67 4.04
C SER A 63 22.88 -12.93 3.67
#